data_AF-A0AA38H4N8-F1
#
_entry.id   AF-A0AA38H4N8-F1
#
_cell.length_a   1.000
_cell.length_b   1.000
_cell.length_c   1.000
_cell.angle_alpha   90.00
_cell.angle_beta   90.00
_cell.angle_gamma   90.00
#
_symmetry.space_group_name_H-M   'P 1'
#
loop_
_entity.id
_entity.type
_entity.pdbx_description
1 polymer ?
#
loop_
_entity_poly.entity_id
_entity_poly.type
_entity_poly.pdbx_seq_one_letter_code
_entity_poly.pdbx_strand_id
1 'polypeptide(L)'
;MGAHTVISAAINSNRQQQQQQAASQHSARPDQWSPSIPHLRQIEEEQRLHDLQDQRQRQTSYGVTSSSSSASALVSPPLHTAKESQAVPDWRDEEDEDELEPYEVEEVYEPIIDVTWRYMSRMYLLVPVFTMLVFIGLVLLVTYAWPPSRREREGGQSYPHAILPWPFLTGLFASVTVQALRVPVWVVVSWLPLSPRLVTLASTIIHTILHELLRLATLPMIRPSPTSGFHSSYYLGLGWSAAEAAWGIVQGWDQLALYEDVMRPEEGKVIGLGLEEDGREGMEEVMSEGSEGEMDEAELERRVEILERMRARRDLEQVIGQPFPNIPFPFHLLWRLDTLLLNLGLTLILSAYYFNSYPIYRHTPFPMPGDKAGLIDALSRPPRPAHQQSEYLWVVWGLVVLLHVAVSLVWKVVGRVGIGAVTWGGLIVSLGSVFAGLGGWGGLV
;
A
#
# COMPACT_ATOMS: atom_id res chain seq x y z
N MET A 1 1.90 8.38 -25.83
CA MET A 1 0.44 8.15 -25.77
C MET A 1 0.12 7.67 -24.37
N GLY A 2 -0.47 8.55 -23.56
CA GLY A 2 -0.50 8.41 -22.10
C GLY A 2 -1.56 7.43 -21.60
N ALA A 3 -1.32 6.85 -20.42
CA ALA A 3 -2.22 5.93 -19.72
C ALA A 3 -3.67 6.46 -19.60
N HIS A 4 -3.85 7.79 -19.57
CA HIS A 4 -5.16 8.44 -19.59
C HIS A 4 -6.03 8.05 -20.80
N THR A 5 -5.46 7.91 -22.00
CA THR A 5 -6.24 7.62 -23.21
C THR A 5 -6.76 6.17 -23.23
N VAL A 6 -5.97 5.24 -22.69
CA VAL A 6 -6.35 3.82 -22.60
C VAL A 6 -7.41 3.61 -21.52
N ILE A 7 -7.30 4.32 -20.40
CA ILE A 7 -8.28 4.29 -19.30
C ILE A 7 -9.62 4.89 -19.77
N SER A 8 -9.61 6.03 -20.45
CA SER A 8 -10.84 6.64 -21.00
C SER A 8 -11.51 5.75 -22.06
N ALA A 9 -10.74 5.04 -22.90
CA ALA A 9 -11.30 4.11 -23.88
C ALA A 9 -11.95 2.87 -23.23
N ALA A 10 -11.33 2.33 -22.17
CA ALA A 10 -11.88 1.21 -21.41
C ALA A 10 -13.17 1.59 -20.66
N ILE A 11 -13.22 2.79 -20.08
CA ILE A 11 -14.40 3.33 -19.39
C ILE A 11 -15.57 3.49 -20.39
N ASN A 12 -15.31 4.03 -21.58
CA ASN A 12 -16.36 4.23 -22.59
C ASN A 12 -16.90 2.91 -23.16
N SER A 13 -16.05 1.89 -23.35
CA SER A 13 -16.48 0.56 -23.81
C SER A 13 -17.38 -0.14 -22.79
N ASN A 14 -17.10 0.02 -21.49
CA ASN A 14 -17.89 -0.61 -20.43
C ASN A 14 -19.27 0.08 -20.29
N ARG A 15 -19.31 1.39 -20.50
CA ARG A 15 -20.57 2.18 -20.49
C ARG A 15 -21.51 1.78 -21.64
N GLN A 16 -20.97 1.53 -22.83
CA GLN A 16 -21.78 1.03 -23.97
C GLN A 16 -22.31 -0.38 -23.74
N GLN A 17 -21.52 -1.27 -23.13
CA GLN A 17 -21.94 -2.65 -22.86
C GLN A 17 -23.05 -2.71 -21.80
N GLN A 18 -22.99 -1.85 -20.77
CA GLN A 18 -24.06 -1.70 -19.77
C GLN A 18 -25.35 -1.11 -20.35
N GLN A 19 -25.26 -0.14 -21.26
CA GLN A 19 -26.45 0.41 -21.94
C GLN A 19 -27.17 -0.65 -22.80
N GLN A 20 -26.43 -1.55 -23.45
CA GLN A 20 -27.01 -2.66 -24.22
C GLN A 20 -27.65 -3.74 -23.32
N GLN A 21 -27.10 -3.97 -22.12
CA GLN A 21 -27.68 -4.90 -21.14
C GLN A 21 -28.93 -4.34 -20.45
N ALA A 22 -28.97 -3.04 -20.17
CA ALA A 22 -30.15 -2.37 -19.63
C ALA A 22 -31.33 -2.36 -20.63
N ALA A 23 -31.04 -2.14 -21.92
CA ALA A 23 -32.06 -2.16 -22.97
C ALA A 23 -32.65 -3.57 -23.23
N SER A 24 -31.91 -4.64 -22.92
CA SER A 24 -32.37 -6.02 -23.11
C SER A 24 -33.20 -6.56 -21.93
N GLN A 25 -33.05 -6.00 -20.73
CA GLN A 25 -33.81 -6.43 -19.54
C GLN A 25 -35.24 -5.86 -19.47
N HIS A 26 -35.55 -4.78 -20.21
CA HIS A 26 -36.92 -4.21 -20.24
C HIS A 26 -37.89 -4.91 -21.19
N SER A 27 -37.48 -5.95 -21.92
CA SER A 27 -38.30 -6.58 -22.97
C SER A 27 -39.02 -7.89 -22.54
N ALA A 28 -38.97 -8.29 -21.26
CA ALA A 28 -39.54 -9.57 -20.86
C ALA A 28 -40.23 -9.53 -19.49
N ARG A 29 -41.52 -9.19 -19.46
CA ARG A 29 -42.42 -9.70 -18.41
C ARG A 29 -43.84 -9.91 -18.94
N PRO A 30 -44.39 -11.14 -18.85
CA PRO A 30 -45.76 -11.41 -19.24
C PRO A 30 -46.72 -11.09 -18.08
N ASP A 31 -47.85 -10.49 -18.45
CA ASP A 31 -48.94 -10.11 -17.57
C ASP A 31 -49.62 -11.32 -16.94
N GLN A 32 -49.70 -11.35 -15.61
CA GLN A 32 -50.58 -12.28 -14.89
C GLN A 32 -51.42 -11.49 -13.88
N TRP A 33 -52.69 -11.29 -14.24
CA TRP A 33 -53.68 -10.59 -13.45
C TRP A 33 -54.09 -11.39 -12.20
N SER A 34 -54.13 -10.71 -11.06
CA SER A 34 -54.89 -11.13 -9.88
C SER A 34 -55.56 -9.89 -9.27
N PRO A 35 -56.82 -9.98 -8.79
CA PRO A 35 -57.62 -8.82 -8.44
C PRO A 35 -57.23 -8.24 -7.08
N SER A 36 -57.42 -6.93 -7.01
CA SER A 36 -56.74 -5.95 -6.18
C SER A 36 -57.42 -5.68 -4.84
N ILE A 37 -56.62 -5.43 -3.80
CA ILE A 37 -56.90 -4.37 -2.84
C ILE A 37 -56.01 -3.18 -3.26
N PRO A 38 -56.56 -2.11 -3.86
CA PRO A 38 -55.76 -1.12 -4.60
C PRO A 38 -54.77 -0.31 -3.74
N HIS A 39 -55.04 -0.15 -2.44
CA HIS A 39 -54.30 0.83 -1.63
C HIS A 39 -53.02 0.28 -0.97
N LEU A 40 -52.94 -1.03 -0.72
CA LEU A 40 -51.76 -1.65 -0.10
C LEU A 40 -50.64 -1.90 -1.11
N ARG A 41 -50.99 -2.14 -2.38
CA ARG A 41 -50.01 -2.37 -3.44
C ARG A 41 -49.15 -1.14 -3.75
N GLN A 42 -49.75 0.05 -3.66
CA GLN A 42 -49.04 1.28 -3.97
C GLN A 42 -47.98 1.59 -2.91
N ILE A 43 -48.28 1.33 -1.63
CA ILE A 43 -47.34 1.50 -0.52
C ILE A 43 -46.21 0.45 -0.60
N GLU A 44 -46.56 -0.79 -0.96
CA GLU A 44 -45.56 -1.88 -1.08
C GLU A 44 -44.66 -1.71 -2.32
N GLU A 45 -45.19 -1.12 -3.42
CA GLU A 45 -44.40 -0.75 -4.60
C GLU A 45 -43.52 0.48 -4.36
N GLU A 46 -44.01 1.49 -3.63
CA GLU A 46 -43.18 2.63 -3.21
C GLU A 46 -42.07 2.20 -2.24
N GLN A 47 -42.37 1.35 -1.25
CA GLN A 47 -41.35 0.79 -0.37
C GLN A 47 -40.33 -0.07 -1.13
N ARG A 48 -40.77 -0.90 -2.08
CA ARG A 48 -39.83 -1.66 -2.92
C ARG A 48 -38.99 -0.78 -3.84
N LEU A 49 -39.56 0.29 -4.39
CA LEU A 49 -38.82 1.24 -5.22
C LEU A 49 -37.79 2.00 -4.39
N HIS A 50 -38.15 2.40 -3.17
CA HIS A 50 -37.26 3.04 -2.22
C HIS A 50 -36.11 2.09 -1.82
N ASP A 51 -36.41 0.84 -1.47
CA ASP A 51 -35.39 -0.18 -1.14
C ASP A 51 -34.47 -0.50 -2.32
N LEU A 52 -34.99 -0.51 -3.55
CA LEU A 52 -34.20 -0.71 -4.77
C LEU A 52 -33.36 0.52 -5.14
N GLN A 53 -33.83 1.73 -4.84
CA GLN A 53 -33.05 2.97 -4.97
C GLN A 53 -31.91 3.00 -3.95
N ASP A 54 -32.18 2.61 -2.70
CA ASP A 54 -31.16 2.46 -1.65
C ASP A 54 -30.13 1.38 -2.01
N GLN A 55 -30.56 0.26 -2.58
CA GLN A 55 -29.65 -0.77 -3.09
C GLN A 55 -28.84 -0.30 -4.29
N ARG A 56 -29.42 0.50 -5.20
CA ARG A 56 -28.70 1.11 -6.33
C ARG A 56 -27.65 2.10 -5.86
N GLN A 57 -28.00 3.00 -4.94
CA GLN A 57 -27.06 3.99 -4.40
C GLN A 57 -25.90 3.32 -3.65
N ARG A 58 -26.14 2.18 -2.99
CA ARG A 58 -25.08 1.36 -2.38
C ARG A 58 -24.19 0.62 -3.39
N GLN A 59 -24.65 0.41 -4.63
CA GLN A 59 -23.89 -0.25 -5.69
C GLN A 59 -23.20 0.72 -6.66
N THR A 60 -23.59 2.00 -6.69
CA THR A 60 -22.99 3.03 -7.54
C THR A 60 -21.98 3.91 -6.79
N SER A 61 -20.97 3.30 -6.17
CA SER A 61 -19.78 4.02 -5.73
C SER A 61 -18.54 3.28 -6.22
N TYR A 62 -18.01 3.71 -7.35
CA TYR A 62 -16.74 3.25 -7.89
C TYR A 62 -15.99 4.40 -8.56
N GLY A 63 -14.74 4.62 -8.12
CA GLY A 63 -13.71 5.10 -9.05
C GLY A 63 -12.67 6.09 -8.55
N VAL A 64 -12.14 6.02 -7.32
CA VAL A 64 -10.89 6.73 -6.98
C VAL A 64 -9.94 5.81 -6.19
N THR A 65 -8.69 5.77 -6.64
CA THR A 65 -7.60 4.93 -6.13
C THR A 65 -7.02 5.50 -4.83
N SER A 66 -7.68 5.26 -3.72
CA SER A 66 -7.04 5.24 -2.41
C SER A 66 -7.39 3.90 -1.74
N SER A 67 -6.44 3.33 -1.03
CA SER A 67 -6.48 1.97 -0.48
C SER A 67 -7.79 1.68 0.25
N SER A 68 -8.59 0.76 -0.31
CA SER A 68 -9.90 0.37 0.19
C SER A 68 -9.81 -0.51 1.44
N SER A 69 -10.34 -0.02 2.56
CA SER A 69 -10.76 -0.87 3.68
C SER A 69 -12.30 -0.88 3.74
N SER A 70 -12.87 -2.07 3.87
CA SER A 70 -14.32 -2.24 4.02
C SER A 70 -14.70 -2.13 5.49
N ALA A 71 -15.59 -1.20 5.80
CA ALA A 71 -16.27 -1.07 7.08
C ALA A 71 -16.90 -2.41 7.50
N SER A 72 -16.58 -2.86 8.72
CA SER A 72 -17.32 -3.93 9.40
C SER A 72 -18.49 -3.29 10.12
N ALA A 73 -19.69 -3.78 9.87
CA ALA A 73 -20.89 -3.43 10.60
C ALA A 73 -20.66 -3.60 12.12
N LEU A 74 -21.04 -2.56 12.87
CA LEU A 74 -21.17 -2.57 14.31
C LEU A 74 -22.11 -3.70 14.73
N VAL A 75 -21.61 -4.61 15.56
CA VAL A 75 -22.44 -5.52 16.36
C VAL A 75 -22.73 -4.77 17.65
N SER A 76 -23.95 -4.24 17.78
CA SER A 76 -24.47 -3.67 19.01
C SER A 76 -24.50 -4.75 20.11
N PRO A 77 -24.22 -4.40 21.39
CA PRO A 77 -24.37 -5.33 22.50
C PRO A 77 -25.86 -5.65 22.76
N PRO A 78 -26.18 -6.87 23.22
CA PRO A 78 -27.55 -7.31 23.42
C PRO A 78 -28.16 -6.60 24.64
N LEU A 79 -29.24 -5.85 24.40
CA LEU A 79 -30.06 -5.27 25.45
C LEU A 79 -30.83 -6.39 26.15
N HIS A 80 -30.66 -6.48 27.47
CA HIS A 80 -31.36 -7.44 28.32
C HIS A 80 -32.88 -7.19 28.29
N THR A 81 -33.60 -8.28 28.03
CA THR A 81 -35.05 -8.40 28.10
C THR A 81 -35.53 -8.60 29.55
N ALA A 82 -36.74 -8.10 29.80
CA ALA A 82 -37.73 -8.46 30.82
C ALA A 82 -37.86 -7.55 32.07
N LYS A 83 -38.93 -6.74 32.09
CA LYS A 83 -40.19 -7.22 32.69
C LYS A 83 -41.42 -6.41 32.22
N GLU A 84 -42.35 -7.21 31.74
CA GLU A 84 -43.72 -6.99 31.32
C GLU A 84 -44.60 -6.50 32.49
N SER A 85 -45.30 -5.38 32.28
CA SER A 85 -46.55 -5.06 32.97
C SER A 85 -47.47 -4.33 32.00
N GLN A 86 -48.55 -5.04 31.64
CA GLN A 86 -49.69 -4.56 30.87
C GLN A 86 -50.31 -3.29 31.50
N ALA A 87 -50.37 -2.22 30.73
CA ALA A 87 -51.39 -1.18 30.85
C ALA A 87 -51.76 -0.77 29.43
N VAL A 88 -53.05 -0.92 29.09
CA VAL A 88 -53.62 -0.46 27.82
C VAL A 88 -53.77 1.07 27.92
N PRO A 89 -53.07 1.87 27.10
CA PRO A 89 -53.27 3.31 27.10
C PRO A 89 -54.59 3.64 26.38
N ASP A 90 -55.35 4.53 27.03
CA ASP A 90 -56.58 5.13 26.53
C ASP A 90 -56.21 6.16 25.44
N TRP A 91 -56.61 5.90 24.19
CA TRP A 91 -56.29 6.75 23.02
C TRP A 91 -57.25 7.93 22.93
N ARG A 92 -57.28 8.75 23.98
CA ARG A 92 -58.08 9.97 24.00
C ARG A 92 -57.24 11.15 23.55
N ASP A 93 -57.44 11.52 22.29
CA ASP A 93 -57.35 12.87 21.70
C ASP A 93 -56.66 13.94 22.57
N GLU A 94 -55.34 13.85 22.70
CA GLU A 94 -54.48 14.99 22.99
C GLU A 94 -53.68 15.26 21.71
N GLU A 95 -54.05 16.34 21.03
CA GLU A 95 -53.26 17.00 20.00
C GLU A 95 -51.99 17.54 20.67
N ASP A 96 -51.09 16.64 21.07
CA ASP A 96 -49.76 17.03 21.51
C ASP A 96 -48.98 17.44 20.26
N GLU A 97 -48.74 18.74 20.17
CA GLU A 97 -47.66 19.29 19.37
C GLU A 97 -46.38 18.56 19.80
N ASP A 98 -46.03 17.48 19.08
CA ASP A 98 -44.74 16.82 19.17
C ASP A 98 -43.67 17.86 18.80
N GLU A 99 -43.27 18.63 19.80
CA GLU A 99 -42.11 19.49 19.82
C GLU A 99 -40.93 18.58 19.46
N LEU A 100 -40.64 18.50 18.16
CA LEU A 100 -39.55 17.72 17.59
C LEU A 100 -38.29 18.16 18.35
N GLU A 101 -37.92 17.38 19.37
CA GLU A 101 -36.67 17.58 20.10
C GLU A 101 -35.60 17.69 19.01
N PRO A 102 -34.95 18.86 18.88
CA PRO A 102 -33.99 19.09 17.82
C PRO A 102 -32.98 17.97 17.96
N TYR A 103 -32.90 17.13 16.92
CA TYR A 103 -31.98 16.00 16.87
C TYR A 103 -30.60 16.60 17.11
N GLU A 104 -30.11 16.52 18.35
CA GLU A 104 -28.77 16.97 18.71
C GLU A 104 -27.86 16.06 17.90
N VAL A 105 -27.42 16.59 16.75
CA VAL A 105 -26.39 15.98 15.94
C VAL A 105 -25.21 15.95 16.88
N GLU A 106 -24.98 14.78 17.49
CA GLU A 106 -23.83 14.51 18.34
C GLU A 106 -22.63 14.87 17.47
N GLU A 107 -22.10 16.08 17.66
CA GLU A 107 -20.95 16.56 16.93
C GLU A 107 -19.86 15.57 17.25
N VAL A 108 -19.59 14.66 16.30
CA VAL A 108 -18.51 13.70 16.41
C VAL A 108 -17.25 14.55 16.35
N TYR A 109 -16.80 14.99 17.53
CA TYR A 109 -15.58 15.77 17.69
C TYR A 109 -14.42 14.90 17.19
N GLU A 110 -14.04 15.09 15.92
CA GLU A 110 -12.80 14.53 15.42
C GLU A 110 -11.67 15.13 16.27
N PRO A 111 -10.82 14.29 16.90
CA PRO A 111 -9.78 14.79 17.79
C PRO A 111 -8.84 15.71 16.99
N ILE A 112 -8.84 16.99 17.35
CA ILE A 112 -7.98 17.99 16.72
C ILE A 112 -6.53 17.56 16.92
N ILE A 113 -5.78 17.46 15.82
CA ILE A 113 -4.36 17.13 15.86
C ILE A 113 -3.60 18.43 16.16
N ASP A 114 -2.89 18.46 17.29
CA ASP A 114 -2.18 19.65 17.81
C ASP A 114 -1.04 20.17 16.92
N VAL A 115 -0.72 19.47 15.84
CA VAL A 115 0.39 19.79 14.95
C VAL A 115 -0.10 20.50 13.70
N THR A 116 0.60 21.56 13.28
CA THR A 116 0.26 22.30 12.06
C THR A 116 0.71 21.57 10.80
N TRP A 117 -0.10 21.66 9.74
CA TRP A 117 0.20 21.09 8.42
C TRP A 117 1.57 21.51 7.87
N ARG A 118 1.91 22.80 7.99
CA ARG A 118 3.19 23.34 7.50
C ARG A 118 4.39 22.75 8.22
N TYR A 119 4.27 22.50 9.53
CA TYR A 119 5.34 21.85 10.28
C TYR A 119 5.52 20.41 9.82
N MET A 120 4.43 19.62 9.77
CA MET A 120 4.48 18.21 9.38
C MET A 120 4.97 18.01 7.94
N SER A 121 4.44 18.78 6.99
CA SER A 121 4.89 18.72 5.58
C SER A 121 6.38 19.07 5.45
N ARG A 122 6.89 20.07 6.17
CA ARG A 122 8.32 20.41 6.20
C ARG A 122 9.19 19.32 6.82
N MET A 123 8.74 18.70 7.91
CA MET A 123 9.44 17.54 8.46
C MET A 123 9.47 16.40 7.44
N TYR A 124 8.35 16.12 6.78
CA TYR A 124 8.25 15.04 5.81
C TYR A 124 9.11 15.26 4.55
N LEU A 125 9.42 16.51 4.18
CA LEU A 125 10.42 16.82 3.14
C LEU A 125 11.84 16.32 3.48
N LEU A 126 12.15 16.04 4.74
CA LEU A 126 13.44 15.45 5.12
C LEU A 126 13.53 13.96 4.78
N VAL A 127 12.40 13.26 4.61
CA VAL A 127 12.36 11.83 4.27
C VAL A 127 13.06 11.53 2.93
N PRO A 128 12.76 12.19 1.79
CA PRO A 128 13.48 11.97 0.55
C PRO A 128 14.96 12.34 0.64
N VAL A 129 15.31 13.40 1.39
CA VAL A 129 16.71 13.82 1.59
C VAL A 129 17.50 12.75 2.34
N PHE A 130 16.97 12.26 3.46
CA PHE A 130 17.57 11.16 4.22
C PHE A 130 17.70 9.90 3.36
N THR A 131 16.65 9.54 2.64
CA THR A 131 16.65 8.37 1.74
C THR A 131 17.74 8.49 0.67
N MET A 132 17.90 9.67 0.07
CA MET A 132 18.97 9.96 -0.90
C MET A 132 20.36 9.84 -0.26
N LEU A 133 20.56 10.34 0.96
CA LEU A 133 21.83 10.22 1.67
C LEU A 133 22.19 8.76 1.96
N VAL A 134 21.24 7.97 2.45
CA VAL A 134 21.42 6.52 2.67
C VAL A 134 21.72 5.81 1.35
N PHE A 135 20.97 6.13 0.30
CA PHE A 135 21.16 5.53 -1.02
C PHE A 135 22.56 5.85 -1.60
N ILE A 136 23.01 7.09 -1.50
CA ILE A 136 24.39 7.50 -1.84
C ILE A 136 25.39 6.71 -1.00
N GLY A 137 25.15 6.56 0.31
CA GLY A 137 25.96 5.74 1.19
C GLY A 137 26.09 4.29 0.71
N LEU A 138 24.99 3.66 0.28
CA LEU A 138 25.00 2.30 -0.27
C LEU A 138 25.74 2.19 -1.61
N VAL A 139 25.66 3.22 -2.46
CA VAL A 139 26.44 3.30 -3.71
C VAL A 139 27.93 3.44 -3.41
N LEU A 140 28.30 4.32 -2.47
CA LEU A 140 29.69 4.48 -2.03
C LEU A 140 30.20 3.18 -1.40
N LEU A 141 29.37 2.48 -0.62
CA LEU A 141 29.72 1.21 -0.01
C LEU A 141 30.14 0.18 -1.07
N VAL A 142 29.32 -0.06 -2.10
CA VAL A 142 29.71 -1.02 -3.18
C VAL A 142 30.90 -0.54 -4.01
N THR A 143 31.10 0.77 -4.11
CA THR A 143 32.20 1.37 -4.89
C THR A 143 33.56 1.22 -4.21
N TYR A 144 33.59 1.33 -2.87
CA TYR A 144 34.84 1.45 -2.11
C TYR A 144 35.10 0.33 -1.09
N ALA A 145 34.06 -0.31 -0.55
CA ALA A 145 34.25 -1.23 0.59
C ALA A 145 34.91 -2.57 0.21
N TRP A 146 34.76 -3.02 -1.04
CA TRP A 146 35.29 -4.31 -1.50
C TRP A 146 36.35 -4.12 -2.59
N PRO A 147 37.62 -3.83 -2.26
CA PRO A 147 38.67 -3.67 -3.25
C PRO A 147 38.90 -4.99 -4.01
N PRO A 148 39.15 -4.93 -5.34
CA PRO A 148 39.30 -6.14 -6.15
C PRO A 148 40.55 -6.92 -5.72
N SER A 149 40.39 -8.22 -5.61
CA SER A 149 41.48 -9.17 -5.36
C SER A 149 42.48 -9.17 -6.52
N ARG A 150 43.67 -9.75 -6.29
CA ARG A 150 44.73 -9.80 -7.32
C ARG A 150 44.25 -10.44 -8.62
N ARG A 151 43.47 -11.54 -8.52
CA ARG A 151 42.89 -12.24 -9.67
C ARG A 151 41.90 -11.38 -10.44
N GLU A 152 41.13 -10.57 -9.72
CA GLU A 152 40.15 -9.68 -10.32
C GLU A 152 40.79 -8.52 -11.07
N ARG A 153 41.88 -7.96 -10.51
CA ARG A 153 42.70 -6.95 -11.19
C ARG A 153 43.35 -7.52 -12.46
N GLU A 154 43.88 -8.74 -12.39
CA GLU A 154 44.42 -9.47 -13.55
C GLU A 154 43.31 -9.75 -14.60
N GLY A 155 42.07 -9.93 -14.15
CA GLY A 155 40.87 -10.00 -14.99
C GLY A 155 40.36 -8.66 -15.53
N GLY A 156 41.07 -7.56 -15.28
CA GLY A 156 40.75 -6.23 -15.79
C GLY A 156 39.77 -5.41 -14.95
N GLN A 157 39.45 -5.81 -13.72
CA GLN A 157 38.59 -5.03 -12.83
C GLN A 157 39.33 -3.80 -12.30
N SER A 158 38.81 -2.60 -12.60
CA SER A 158 39.34 -1.32 -12.12
C SER A 158 38.82 -0.98 -10.72
N TYR A 159 39.63 -0.28 -9.93
CA TYR A 159 39.25 0.29 -8.63
C TYR A 159 39.48 1.81 -8.62
N PRO A 160 38.52 2.63 -8.15
CA PRO A 160 37.20 2.28 -7.63
C PRO A 160 36.29 1.61 -8.67
N HIS A 161 35.30 0.84 -8.21
CA HIS A 161 34.40 0.12 -9.13
C HIS A 161 33.55 1.12 -9.91
N ALA A 162 33.42 0.90 -11.22
CA ALA A 162 32.57 1.73 -12.05
C ALA A 162 31.09 1.50 -11.70
N ILE A 163 30.29 2.57 -11.80
CA ILE A 163 28.83 2.46 -11.67
C ILE A 163 28.32 1.57 -12.81
N LEU A 164 27.46 0.62 -12.47
CA LEU A 164 26.84 -0.29 -13.43
C LEU A 164 25.39 0.16 -13.70
N PRO A 165 25.15 1.05 -14.69
CA PRO A 165 23.81 1.60 -14.93
C PRO A 165 22.84 0.54 -15.46
N TRP A 166 23.31 -0.47 -16.21
CA TRP A 166 22.41 -1.45 -16.82
C TRP A 166 21.71 -2.37 -15.80
N PRO A 167 22.42 -3.01 -14.83
CA PRO A 167 21.74 -3.74 -13.76
C PRO A 167 20.82 -2.85 -12.93
N PHE A 168 21.27 -1.63 -12.61
CA PHE A 168 20.46 -0.65 -11.88
C PHE A 168 19.13 -0.34 -12.59
N LEU A 169 19.18 0.02 -13.87
CA LEU A 169 17.99 0.31 -14.67
C LEU A 169 17.09 -0.92 -14.85
N THR A 170 17.67 -2.12 -14.93
CA THR A 170 16.90 -3.37 -14.99
C THR A 170 16.09 -3.58 -13.71
N GLY A 171 16.71 -3.39 -12.54
CA GLY A 171 16.04 -3.53 -11.25
C GLY A 171 14.97 -2.45 -11.03
N LEU A 172 15.28 -1.21 -11.42
CA LEU A 172 14.35 -0.08 -11.37
C LEU A 172 13.10 -0.36 -12.23
N PHE A 173 13.30 -0.76 -13.49
CA PHE A 173 12.20 -1.05 -14.41
C PHE A 173 11.33 -2.22 -13.92
N ALA A 174 11.96 -3.30 -13.43
CA ALA A 174 11.24 -4.45 -12.89
C ALA A 174 10.42 -4.09 -11.65
N SER A 175 10.99 -3.33 -10.71
CA SER A 175 10.25 -2.86 -9.52
C SER A 175 9.05 -1.99 -9.90
N VAL A 176 9.22 -1.03 -10.82
CA VAL A 176 8.09 -0.21 -11.33
C VAL A 176 7.03 -1.09 -11.99
N THR A 177 7.45 -2.07 -12.78
CA THR A 177 6.54 -3.01 -13.47
C THR A 177 5.71 -3.79 -12.46
N VAL A 178 6.32 -4.38 -11.43
CA VAL A 178 5.52 -5.11 -10.43
C VAL A 178 4.63 -4.20 -9.61
N GLN A 179 5.07 -2.97 -9.29
CA GLN A 179 4.21 -2.01 -8.60
C GLN A 179 2.97 -1.63 -9.43
N ALA A 180 3.12 -1.48 -10.74
CA ALA A 180 1.98 -1.27 -11.64
C ALA A 180 0.99 -2.44 -11.64
N LEU A 181 1.42 -3.66 -11.29
CA LEU A 181 0.57 -4.85 -11.19
C LEU A 181 -0.19 -4.94 -9.86
N ARG A 182 0.09 -4.09 -8.87
CA ARG A 182 -0.56 -4.14 -7.56
C ARG A 182 -2.08 -3.99 -7.64
N VAL A 183 -2.57 -2.98 -8.36
CA VAL A 183 -4.01 -2.73 -8.54
C VAL A 183 -4.68 -3.83 -9.38
N PRO A 184 -4.14 -4.22 -10.56
CA PRO A 184 -4.66 -5.36 -11.31
C PRO A 184 -4.77 -6.65 -10.50
N VAL A 185 -3.76 -6.98 -9.70
CA VAL A 185 -3.79 -8.17 -8.82
C VAL A 185 -4.94 -8.08 -7.83
N TRP A 186 -5.14 -6.93 -7.18
CA TRP A 186 -6.26 -6.74 -6.27
C TRP A 186 -7.62 -6.89 -6.97
N VAL A 187 -7.78 -6.29 -8.16
CA VAL A 187 -9.04 -6.38 -8.95
C VAL A 187 -9.35 -7.83 -9.35
N VAL A 188 -8.35 -8.58 -9.79
CA VAL A 188 -8.54 -9.99 -10.16
C VAL A 188 -8.92 -10.84 -8.94
N VAL A 189 -8.31 -10.60 -7.79
CA VAL A 189 -8.62 -11.32 -6.54
C VAL A 189 -10.01 -10.95 -6.01
N SER A 190 -10.46 -9.69 -6.18
CA SER A 190 -11.78 -9.25 -5.72
C SER A 190 -12.94 -9.79 -6.55
N TRP A 191 -12.68 -10.39 -7.72
CA TRP A 191 -13.67 -11.17 -8.47
C TRP A 191 -14.01 -12.51 -7.81
N LEU A 192 -13.17 -12.97 -6.89
CA LEU A 192 -13.46 -14.17 -6.11
C LEU A 192 -14.49 -13.84 -5.01
N PRO A 193 -15.42 -14.76 -4.67
CA PRO A 193 -16.42 -14.57 -3.62
C PRO A 193 -15.79 -14.72 -2.21
N LEU A 194 -14.73 -13.97 -1.95
CA LEU A 194 -13.99 -13.94 -0.69
C LEU A 194 -14.44 -12.76 0.16
N SER A 195 -14.30 -12.89 1.48
CA SER A 195 -14.51 -11.75 2.36
C SER A 195 -13.46 -10.65 2.10
N PRO A 196 -13.78 -9.36 2.33
CA PRO A 196 -12.84 -8.26 2.07
C PRO A 196 -11.47 -8.43 2.75
N ARG A 197 -11.45 -9.00 3.95
CA ARG A 197 -10.20 -9.33 4.66
C ARG A 197 -9.37 -10.36 3.90
N LEU A 198 -10.00 -11.41 3.41
CA LEU A 198 -9.34 -12.46 2.62
C LEU A 198 -8.88 -11.92 1.26
N VAL A 199 -9.65 -11.05 0.60
CA VAL A 199 -9.24 -10.38 -0.64
C VAL A 199 -7.95 -9.59 -0.42
N THR A 200 -7.85 -8.81 0.67
CA THR A 200 -6.65 -8.03 0.99
C THR A 200 -5.45 -8.93 1.30
N LEU A 201 -5.65 -10.00 2.08
CA LEU A 201 -4.57 -10.95 2.39
C LEU A 201 -4.10 -11.70 1.14
N ALA A 202 -5.03 -12.27 0.35
CA ALA A 202 -4.71 -13.01 -0.86
C ALA A 202 -4.05 -12.13 -1.92
N SER A 203 -4.56 -10.92 -2.15
CA SER A 203 -3.94 -9.97 -3.09
C SER A 203 -2.55 -9.54 -2.64
N THR A 204 -2.32 -9.34 -1.34
CA THR A 204 -0.98 -9.06 -0.78
C THR A 204 -0.04 -10.24 -1.03
N ILE A 205 -0.46 -11.47 -0.70
CA ILE A 205 0.37 -12.68 -0.90
C ILE A 205 0.71 -12.88 -2.37
N ILE A 206 -0.28 -12.81 -3.27
CA ILE A 206 -0.09 -13.01 -4.72
C ILE A 206 0.85 -11.94 -5.28
N HIS A 207 0.64 -10.67 -4.89
CA HIS A 207 1.50 -9.58 -5.32
C HIS A 207 2.95 -9.76 -4.84
N THR A 208 3.17 -10.16 -3.58
CA THR A 208 4.51 -10.43 -3.05
C THR A 208 5.18 -11.62 -3.74
N ILE A 209 4.45 -12.68 -4.07
CA ILE A 209 4.99 -13.80 -4.87
C ILE A 209 5.42 -13.30 -6.24
N LEU A 210 4.59 -12.49 -6.91
CA LEU A 210 4.90 -11.92 -8.22
C LEU A 210 6.13 -11.00 -8.16
N HIS A 211 6.28 -10.25 -7.07
CA HIS A 211 7.44 -9.40 -6.77
C HIS A 211 8.74 -10.21 -6.76
N GLU A 212 8.77 -11.32 -6.03
CA GLU A 212 9.96 -12.18 -5.99
C GLU A 212 10.17 -13.00 -7.26
N LEU A 213 9.11 -13.41 -7.96
CA LEU A 213 9.23 -14.05 -9.27
C LEU A 213 9.87 -13.12 -10.28
N LEU A 214 9.42 -11.86 -10.34
CA LEU A 214 9.98 -10.88 -11.26
C LEU A 214 11.42 -10.54 -10.88
N ARG A 215 11.74 -10.45 -9.58
CA ARG A 215 13.12 -10.30 -9.11
C ARG A 215 14.01 -11.44 -9.61
N LEU A 216 13.60 -12.70 -9.42
CA LEU A 216 14.31 -13.86 -9.94
C LEU A 216 14.46 -13.81 -11.48
N ALA A 217 13.40 -13.40 -12.19
CA ALA A 217 13.40 -13.28 -13.65
C ALA A 217 14.33 -12.18 -14.20
N THR A 218 14.73 -11.20 -13.39
CA THR A 218 15.72 -10.19 -13.81
C THR A 218 17.17 -10.66 -13.74
N LEU A 219 17.47 -11.71 -12.96
CA LEU A 219 18.85 -12.21 -12.80
C LEU A 219 19.49 -12.72 -14.11
N PRO A 220 18.77 -13.44 -14.99
CA PRO A 220 19.29 -13.78 -16.33
C PRO A 220 19.53 -12.56 -17.24
N MET A 221 18.87 -11.42 -16.98
CA MET A 221 18.94 -10.23 -17.84
C MET A 221 20.18 -9.38 -17.58
N ILE A 222 20.78 -9.48 -16.40
CA ILE A 222 21.97 -8.71 -16.06
C ILE A 222 23.23 -9.41 -16.57
N ARG A 223 24.15 -8.63 -17.15
CA ARG A 223 25.49 -9.13 -17.46
C ARG A 223 26.30 -9.20 -16.16
N PRO A 224 26.78 -10.38 -15.74
CA PRO A 224 27.67 -10.45 -14.60
C PRO A 224 28.92 -9.63 -14.88
N SER A 225 29.52 -9.03 -13.86
CA SER A 225 30.80 -8.36 -14.03
C SER A 225 31.87 -9.40 -14.40
N PRO A 226 32.98 -9.01 -15.05
CA PRO A 226 33.97 -9.94 -15.62
C PRO A 226 34.51 -10.97 -14.63
N THR A 227 34.46 -10.64 -13.34
CA THR A 227 35.06 -11.39 -12.24
C THR A 227 34.04 -11.98 -11.28
N SER A 228 32.93 -11.27 -11.02
CA SER A 228 31.87 -11.72 -10.12
C SER A 228 30.48 -11.21 -10.51
N GLY A 229 29.43 -11.96 -10.20
CA GLY A 229 28.05 -11.47 -10.30
C GLY A 229 27.69 -10.44 -9.22
N PHE A 230 28.57 -10.19 -8.25
CA PHE A 230 28.29 -9.42 -7.03
C PHE A 230 27.88 -7.98 -7.33
N HIS A 231 28.76 -7.21 -7.98
CA HIS A 231 28.50 -5.79 -8.25
C HIS A 231 27.26 -5.59 -9.12
N SER A 232 27.09 -6.42 -10.16
CA SER A 232 25.89 -6.36 -11.01
C SER A 232 24.62 -6.64 -10.19
N SER A 233 24.66 -7.64 -9.28
CA SER A 233 23.54 -7.96 -8.41
C SER A 233 23.25 -6.89 -7.37
N TYR A 234 24.30 -6.25 -6.84
CA TYR A 234 24.16 -5.15 -5.88
C TYR A 234 23.50 -3.95 -6.54
N TYR A 235 23.94 -3.55 -7.74
CA TYR A 235 23.30 -2.47 -8.50
C TYR A 235 21.88 -2.83 -8.94
N LEU A 236 21.60 -4.10 -9.29
CA LEU A 236 20.23 -4.57 -9.51
C LEU A 236 19.35 -4.35 -8.27
N GLY A 237 19.83 -4.75 -7.09
CA GLY A 237 19.15 -4.55 -5.82
C GLY A 237 18.96 -3.07 -5.48
N LEU A 238 19.93 -2.21 -5.77
CA LEU A 238 19.81 -0.76 -5.61
C LEU A 238 18.74 -0.15 -6.52
N GLY A 239 18.67 -0.59 -7.78
CA GLY A 239 17.63 -0.17 -8.72
C GLY A 239 16.23 -0.49 -8.22
N TRP A 240 16.07 -1.72 -7.74
CA TRP A 240 14.83 -2.17 -7.14
C TRP A 240 14.46 -1.34 -5.90
N SER A 241 15.42 -1.17 -5.00
CA SER A 241 15.27 -0.41 -3.76
C SER A 241 14.88 1.05 -4.00
N ALA A 242 15.44 1.69 -5.03
CA ALA A 242 15.15 3.08 -5.37
C ALA A 242 13.70 3.29 -5.81
N ALA A 243 13.15 2.41 -6.67
CA ALA A 243 11.75 2.49 -7.09
C ALA A 243 10.79 2.28 -5.92
N GLU A 244 11.03 1.27 -5.09
CA GLU A 244 10.22 0.99 -3.89
C GLU A 244 10.25 2.14 -2.88
N ALA A 245 11.43 2.70 -2.63
CA ALA A 245 11.58 3.84 -1.73
C ALA A 245 10.87 5.07 -2.28
N ALA A 246 11.01 5.38 -3.58
CA ALA A 246 10.33 6.49 -4.22
C ALA A 246 8.80 6.35 -4.15
N TRP A 247 8.27 5.16 -4.48
CA TRP A 247 6.85 4.86 -4.36
C TRP A 247 6.34 5.05 -2.93
N GLY A 248 7.07 4.56 -1.93
CA GLY A 248 6.67 4.71 -0.54
C GLY A 248 6.81 6.14 0.00
N ILE A 249 7.67 6.98 -0.58
CA ILE A 249 7.72 8.43 -0.27
C ILE A 249 6.45 9.11 -0.78
N VAL A 250 6.09 8.85 -2.04
CA VAL A 250 4.85 9.38 -2.66
C VAL A 250 3.63 8.93 -1.86
N GLN A 251 3.52 7.64 -1.58
CA GLN A 251 2.42 7.10 -0.79
C GLN A 251 2.31 7.75 0.59
N GLY A 252 3.44 7.99 1.28
CA GLY A 252 3.38 8.64 2.59
C GLY A 252 3.07 10.14 2.53
N TRP A 253 3.37 10.82 1.41
CA TRP A 253 2.86 12.17 1.14
C TRP A 253 1.34 12.18 0.97
N ASP A 254 0.81 11.24 0.18
CA ASP A 254 -0.64 11.11 -0.01
C ASP A 254 -1.33 10.83 1.32
N GLN A 255 -0.76 9.94 2.14
CA GLN A 255 -1.26 9.62 3.48
C GLN A 255 -1.23 10.83 4.42
N LEU A 256 -0.19 11.66 4.34
CA LEU A 256 -0.10 12.88 5.13
C LEU A 256 -1.17 13.90 4.67
N ALA A 257 -1.34 14.08 3.35
CA ALA A 257 -2.29 15.01 2.75
C ALA A 257 -3.75 14.75 3.11
N LEU A 258 -4.11 13.51 3.48
CA LEU A 258 -5.44 13.20 4.02
C LEU A 258 -5.80 13.96 5.31
N TYR A 259 -4.81 14.53 6.00
CA TYR A 259 -4.97 15.26 7.27
C TYR A 259 -4.84 16.78 7.13
N GLU A 260 -4.66 17.31 5.92
CA GLU A 260 -4.46 18.76 5.70
C GLU A 260 -5.59 19.62 6.28
N ASP A 261 -6.82 19.12 6.24
CA ASP A 261 -8.06 19.79 6.67
C ASP A 261 -8.35 19.68 8.18
N VAL A 262 -7.82 18.67 8.88
CA VAL A 262 -8.07 18.44 10.33
C VAL A 262 -6.92 18.89 11.22
N MET A 263 -5.75 19.15 10.64
CA MET A 263 -4.61 19.71 11.38
C MET A 263 -4.88 21.16 11.81
N ARG A 264 -4.29 21.54 12.94
CA ARG A 264 -4.42 22.90 13.49
C ARG A 264 -4.07 23.96 12.43
N PRO A 265 -4.98 24.90 12.12
CA PRO A 265 -4.65 26.02 11.24
C PRO A 265 -3.56 26.88 11.88
N GLU A 266 -2.68 27.49 11.07
CA GLU A 266 -1.65 28.38 11.61
C GLU A 266 -2.31 29.54 12.38
N GLU A 267 -1.76 29.90 13.54
CA GLU A 267 -2.30 30.91 14.49
C GLU A 267 -2.52 32.33 13.90
N GLY A 268 -2.27 32.55 12.61
CA GLY A 268 -2.58 33.78 11.88
C GLY A 268 -3.75 33.69 10.89
N LYS A 269 -4.35 32.50 10.67
CA LYS A 269 -5.43 32.31 9.68
C LYS A 269 -6.83 32.21 10.31
N VAL A 270 -6.91 32.13 11.64
CA VAL A 270 -8.17 32.05 12.40
C VAL A 270 -8.88 33.41 12.50
N ILE A 271 -8.20 34.52 12.19
CA ILE A 271 -8.78 35.88 12.26
C ILE A 271 -9.73 36.20 11.08
N GLY A 272 -9.90 35.29 10.09
CA GLY A 272 -10.71 35.55 8.89
C GLY A 272 -11.96 34.67 8.73
N LEU A 273 -12.18 33.67 9.58
CA LEU A 273 -13.39 32.84 9.56
C LEU A 273 -14.29 33.21 10.73
N GLY A 274 -14.81 34.44 10.68
CA GLY A 274 -16.21 34.79 10.98
C GLY A 274 -16.92 34.16 12.18
N LEU A 275 -16.23 33.82 13.26
CA LEU A 275 -16.82 33.85 14.59
C LEU A 275 -16.51 35.24 15.19
N GLU A 276 -16.96 36.27 14.49
CA GLU A 276 -17.31 37.51 15.19
C GLU A 276 -18.48 37.15 16.09
N GLU A 277 -18.22 37.26 17.39
CA GLU A 277 -19.13 37.13 18.52
C GLU A 277 -20.22 38.23 18.53
N ASP A 278 -20.65 38.71 17.36
CA ASP A 278 -21.53 39.88 17.18
C ASP A 278 -22.77 39.56 16.32
N GLY A 279 -23.45 38.46 16.66
CA GLY A 279 -24.57 37.96 15.86
C GLY A 279 -25.63 37.20 16.66
N ARG A 280 -25.89 37.59 17.91
CA ARG A 280 -26.96 36.99 18.73
C ARG A 280 -28.38 37.47 18.36
N GLU A 281 -28.53 38.21 17.26
CA GLU A 281 -29.82 38.73 16.77
C GLU A 281 -30.17 38.29 15.33
N GLY A 282 -29.36 37.44 14.67
CA GLY A 282 -29.55 37.11 13.24
C GLY A 282 -29.90 35.66 12.91
N MET A 283 -30.02 34.76 13.90
CA MET A 283 -30.16 33.31 13.64
C MET A 283 -31.61 32.80 13.63
N GLU A 284 -32.60 33.70 13.82
CA GLU A 284 -34.03 33.37 13.60
C GLU A 284 -34.48 33.57 12.15
N GLU A 285 -33.68 34.21 11.28
CA GLU A 285 -34.09 34.54 9.90
C GLU A 285 -33.55 33.59 8.82
N VAL A 286 -32.82 32.51 9.18
CA VAL A 286 -32.27 31.54 8.20
C VAL A 286 -33.06 30.23 8.18
N MET A 287 -34.00 30.01 9.11
CA MET A 287 -34.88 28.83 9.10
C MET A 287 -36.28 29.11 8.51
N SER A 288 -36.54 30.32 8.05
CA SER A 288 -37.81 30.70 7.43
C SER A 288 -37.60 31.28 6.04
N GLU A 289 -37.23 30.43 5.09
CA GLU A 289 -37.88 30.39 3.77
C GLU A 289 -37.36 29.18 2.99
N GLY A 290 -38.28 28.26 2.70
CA GLY A 290 -38.03 27.05 1.95
C GLY A 290 -37.69 27.35 0.51
N SER A 291 -36.40 27.59 0.26
CA SER A 291 -35.80 27.28 -1.01
C SER A 291 -35.19 25.89 -0.88
N GLU A 292 -35.94 24.86 -1.29
CA GLU A 292 -35.38 23.59 -1.75
C GLU A 292 -34.56 23.85 -3.04
N GLY A 293 -33.64 24.82 -2.97
CA GLY A 293 -32.75 25.18 -4.05
C GLY A 293 -31.79 24.03 -4.22
N GLU A 294 -31.72 23.51 -5.45
CA GLU A 294 -30.68 22.60 -5.91
C GLU A 294 -29.35 22.94 -5.22
N MET A 295 -28.89 22.06 -4.33
CA MET A 295 -27.55 22.14 -3.77
C MET A 295 -26.61 22.21 -4.98
N ASP A 296 -25.86 23.32 -5.11
CA ASP A 296 -25.01 23.54 -6.28
C ASP A 296 -24.14 22.29 -6.50
N GLU A 297 -24.06 21.79 -7.74
CA GLU A 297 -23.29 20.59 -8.09
C GLU A 297 -21.85 20.65 -7.54
N ALA A 298 -21.26 21.85 -7.54
CA ALA A 298 -19.94 22.12 -6.96
C ALA A 298 -19.87 21.93 -5.43
N GLU A 299 -20.93 22.26 -4.70
CA GLU A 299 -21.01 22.00 -3.27
C GLU A 299 -21.13 20.49 -3.01
N LEU A 300 -21.94 19.79 -3.81
CA LEU A 300 -22.07 18.33 -3.71
C LEU A 300 -20.74 17.63 -3.98
N GLU A 301 -20.01 18.02 -5.04
CA GLU A 301 -18.67 17.50 -5.35
C GLU A 301 -17.70 17.73 -4.19
N ARG A 302 -17.70 18.93 -3.59
CA ARG A 302 -16.87 19.25 -2.42
C ARG A 302 -17.23 18.39 -1.22
N ARG A 303 -18.53 18.20 -0.93
CA ARG A 303 -19.01 17.33 0.16
C ARG A 303 -18.58 15.87 -0.07
N VAL A 304 -18.68 15.37 -1.31
CA VAL A 304 -18.22 14.02 -1.67
C VAL A 304 -16.70 13.88 -1.47
N GLU A 305 -15.90 14.85 -1.91
CA GLU A 305 -14.45 14.84 -1.72
C GLU A 305 -14.07 14.81 -0.23
N ILE A 306 -14.75 15.60 0.61
CA ILE A 306 -14.53 15.61 2.06
C ILE A 306 -14.86 14.24 2.66
N LEU A 307 -16.01 13.66 2.30
CA LEU A 307 -16.41 12.33 2.79
C LEU A 307 -15.44 11.23 2.34
N GLU A 308 -14.91 11.32 1.13
CA GLU A 308 -13.89 10.39 0.64
C GLU A 308 -12.58 10.51 1.43
N ARG A 309 -12.13 11.73 1.74
CA ARG A 309 -10.94 11.97 2.59
C ARG A 309 -11.16 11.45 4.01
N MET A 310 -12.30 11.73 4.62
CA MET A 310 -12.68 11.22 5.95
C MET A 310 -12.67 9.70 6.00
N ARG A 311 -13.23 9.05 4.96
CA ARG A 311 -13.19 7.59 4.84
C ARG A 311 -11.76 7.06 4.70
N ALA A 312 -10.96 7.66 3.82
CA ALA A 312 -9.57 7.25 3.60
C ALA A 312 -8.70 7.41 4.86
N ARG A 313 -8.90 8.47 5.65
CA ARG A 313 -8.27 8.64 6.97
C ARG A 313 -8.63 7.51 7.91
N ARG A 314 -9.93 7.24 8.09
CA ARG A 314 -10.42 6.20 9.00
C ARG A 314 -9.87 4.82 8.64
N ASP A 315 -9.85 4.52 7.34
CA ASP A 315 -9.29 3.27 6.81
C ASP A 315 -7.79 3.15 7.12
N LEU A 316 -7.03 4.24 6.94
CA LEU A 316 -5.61 4.30 7.28
C LEU A 316 -5.37 4.11 8.78
N GLU A 317 -6.14 4.78 9.63
CA GLU A 317 -6.07 4.69 11.09
C GLU A 317 -6.44 3.31 11.60
N GLN A 318 -7.41 2.65 10.97
CA GLN A 318 -7.78 1.28 11.31
C GLN A 318 -6.60 0.31 11.07
N VAL A 319 -5.82 0.53 10.02
CA VAL A 319 -4.65 -0.31 9.70
C VAL A 319 -3.46 0.04 10.60
N ILE A 320 -3.16 1.33 10.75
CA ILE A 320 -1.99 1.84 11.49
C ILE A 320 -2.18 1.73 13.01
N GLY A 321 -3.41 1.87 13.49
CA GLY A 321 -3.79 1.92 14.89
C GLY A 321 -3.78 3.33 15.51
N GLN A 322 -3.34 4.35 14.76
CA GLN A 322 -3.32 5.75 15.20
C GLN A 322 -3.30 6.71 14.00
N PRO A 323 -3.64 8.00 14.18
CA PRO A 323 -3.52 9.02 13.15
C PRO A 323 -2.10 9.08 12.58
N PHE A 324 -2.00 9.16 11.25
CA PHE A 324 -0.70 9.21 10.56
C PHE A 324 0.24 10.31 11.07
N PRO A 325 -0.24 11.55 11.34
CA PRO A 325 0.62 12.63 11.83
C PRO A 325 1.18 12.39 13.24
N ASN A 326 0.55 11.50 14.03
CA ASN A 326 0.99 11.17 15.39
C ASN A 326 2.12 10.13 15.39
N ILE A 327 2.50 9.61 14.22
CA ILE A 327 3.62 8.66 14.10
C ILE A 327 4.93 9.43 14.31
N PRO A 328 5.81 8.97 15.22
CA PRO A 328 7.09 9.62 15.44
C PRO A 328 7.89 9.75 14.14
N PHE A 329 8.33 10.96 13.82
CA PHE A 329 9.04 11.25 12.58
C PHE A 329 10.20 10.29 12.24
N PRO A 330 11.05 9.85 13.20
CA PRO A 330 12.11 8.88 12.92
C PRO A 330 11.62 7.56 12.32
N PHE A 331 10.38 7.13 12.59
CA PHE A 331 9.84 5.90 12.00
C PHE A 331 9.64 6.03 10.50
N HIS A 332 9.22 7.20 10.00
CA HIS A 332 9.14 7.42 8.55
C HIS A 332 10.51 7.28 7.88
N LEU A 333 11.59 7.72 8.54
CA LEU A 333 12.96 7.53 8.05
C LEU A 333 13.37 6.05 8.07
N LEU A 334 13.08 5.35 9.17
CA LEU A 334 13.38 3.92 9.32
C LEU A 334 12.64 3.08 8.28
N TRP A 335 11.38 3.37 7.96
CA TRP A 335 10.65 2.62 6.93
C TRP A 335 11.29 2.73 5.55
N ARG A 336 11.88 3.89 5.23
CA ARG A 336 12.63 4.05 3.98
C ARG A 336 13.93 3.26 4.01
N LEU A 337 14.67 3.32 5.13
CA LEU A 337 15.88 2.52 5.33
C LEU A 337 15.58 1.02 5.20
N ASP A 338 14.52 0.54 5.85
CA ASP A 338 14.07 -0.86 5.80
C ASP A 338 13.75 -1.29 4.37
N THR A 339 13.04 -0.44 3.63
CA THR A 339 12.71 -0.70 2.22
C THR A 339 13.99 -0.84 1.40
N LEU A 340 14.97 0.05 1.58
CA LEU A 340 16.24 -0.02 0.86
C LEU A 340 17.04 -1.29 1.21
N LEU A 341 17.18 -1.58 2.50
CA LEU A 341 17.98 -2.71 2.98
C LEU A 341 17.33 -4.05 2.62
N LEU A 342 16.01 -4.19 2.80
CA LEU A 342 15.30 -5.44 2.53
C LEU A 342 15.40 -5.80 1.05
N ASN A 343 15.09 -4.86 0.15
CA ASN A 343 15.13 -5.12 -1.29
C ASN A 343 16.56 -5.42 -1.78
N LEU A 344 17.57 -4.72 -1.26
CA LEU A 344 18.97 -5.03 -1.54
C LEU A 344 19.35 -6.43 -1.04
N GLY A 345 19.06 -6.74 0.22
CA GLY A 345 19.41 -8.01 0.85
C GLY A 345 18.79 -9.22 0.17
N LEU A 346 17.47 -9.18 -0.08
CA LEU A 346 16.77 -10.27 -0.78
C LEU A 346 17.31 -10.47 -2.21
N THR A 347 17.63 -9.38 -2.92
CA THR A 347 18.26 -9.47 -4.25
C THR A 347 19.63 -10.11 -4.19
N LEU A 348 20.46 -9.74 -3.21
CA LEU A 348 21.80 -10.33 -3.01
C LEU A 348 21.73 -11.81 -2.65
N ILE A 349 20.76 -12.21 -1.82
CA ILE A 349 20.54 -13.63 -1.49
C ILE A 349 20.19 -14.42 -2.75
N LEU A 350 19.15 -14.01 -3.51
CA LEU A 350 18.74 -14.75 -4.71
C LEU A 350 19.86 -14.83 -5.75
N SER A 351 20.56 -13.72 -5.96
CA SER A 351 21.62 -13.65 -6.96
C SER A 351 22.84 -14.49 -6.59
N ALA A 352 23.16 -14.63 -5.29
CA ALA A 352 24.26 -15.48 -4.84
C ALA A 352 24.08 -16.94 -5.29
N TYR A 353 22.86 -17.47 -5.17
CA TYR A 353 22.53 -18.84 -5.58
C TYR A 353 22.31 -18.97 -7.08
N TYR A 354 21.83 -17.92 -7.75
CA TYR A 354 21.68 -17.92 -9.20
C TYR A 354 23.02 -17.95 -9.93
N PHE A 355 23.95 -17.09 -9.56
CA PHE A 355 25.29 -17.03 -10.17
C PHE A 355 26.27 -18.06 -9.60
N ASN A 356 25.81 -18.89 -8.66
CA ASN A 356 26.62 -19.89 -7.95
C ASN A 356 27.92 -19.26 -7.44
N SER A 357 27.76 -18.29 -6.54
CA SER A 357 28.88 -17.49 -6.03
C SER A 357 29.95 -18.40 -5.43
N TYR A 358 31.07 -18.52 -6.14
CA TYR A 358 32.31 -18.89 -5.48
C TYR A 358 32.62 -17.76 -4.49
N PRO A 359 32.81 -18.04 -3.19
CA PRO A 359 33.05 -16.99 -2.20
C PRO A 359 34.23 -16.12 -2.64
N ILE A 360 34.03 -14.79 -2.67
CA ILE A 360 35.03 -13.81 -3.16
C ILE A 360 36.39 -14.01 -2.46
N TYR A 361 36.37 -14.42 -1.19
CA TYR A 361 37.55 -14.69 -0.37
C TYR A 361 37.63 -16.15 0.07
N ARG A 362 37.58 -17.12 -0.85
CA ARG A 362 38.12 -18.44 -0.52
C ARG A 362 39.63 -18.32 -0.41
N HIS A 363 40.15 -18.20 0.81
CA HIS A 363 41.48 -18.72 1.10
C HIS A 363 41.44 -20.18 0.66
N THR A 364 42.05 -20.52 -0.49
CA THR A 364 42.33 -21.92 -0.79
C THR A 364 42.94 -22.49 0.48
N PRO A 365 42.33 -23.50 1.14
CA PRO A 365 43.00 -24.15 2.25
C PRO A 365 44.38 -24.49 1.71
N PHE A 366 45.41 -23.97 2.36
CA PHE A 366 46.79 -24.25 1.98
C PHE A 366 46.85 -25.75 1.69
N PRO A 367 47.27 -26.16 0.48
CA PRO A 367 47.29 -27.57 0.12
C PRO A 367 48.04 -28.29 1.24
N MET A 368 47.31 -29.12 2.00
CA MET A 368 47.93 -29.90 3.06
C MET A 368 49.03 -30.72 2.38
N PRO A 369 50.27 -30.64 2.86
CA PRO A 369 51.40 -31.31 2.22
C PRO A 369 51.13 -32.81 2.18
N GLY A 370 50.66 -33.30 1.02
CA GLY A 370 50.20 -34.67 0.85
C GLY A 370 49.27 -34.87 -0.36
N ASP A 371 48.41 -33.90 -0.68
CA ASP A 371 47.40 -34.07 -1.74
C ASP A 371 47.87 -33.53 -3.10
N LYS A 372 48.83 -34.23 -3.72
CA LYS A 372 49.39 -33.87 -5.02
C LYS A 372 48.37 -34.00 -6.17
N ALA A 373 47.34 -34.83 -6.00
CA ALA A 373 46.30 -35.03 -7.01
C ALA A 373 45.34 -33.83 -7.06
N GLY A 374 44.93 -33.29 -5.90
CA GLY A 374 44.12 -32.07 -5.82
C GLY A 374 44.84 -30.82 -6.33
N LEU A 375 46.16 -30.73 -6.11
CA LEU A 375 46.97 -29.60 -6.60
C LEU A 375 47.02 -29.53 -8.14
N ILE A 376 47.16 -30.68 -8.81
CA ILE A 376 47.23 -30.73 -10.27
C ILE A 376 45.85 -30.44 -10.87
N ASP A 377 44.74 -30.95 -10.32
CA ASP A 377 43.39 -30.65 -10.83
C ASP A 377 43.02 -29.16 -10.59
N ALA A 378 43.38 -28.60 -9.43
CA ALA A 378 43.18 -27.18 -9.13
C ALA A 378 44.05 -26.23 -9.98
N LEU A 379 45.23 -26.67 -10.43
CA LEU A 379 46.08 -25.90 -11.34
C LEU A 379 45.73 -26.11 -12.83
N SER A 380 45.11 -27.25 -13.18
CA SER A 380 44.87 -27.64 -14.58
C SER A 380 43.48 -27.26 -15.09
N ARG A 381 42.50 -27.03 -14.22
CA ARG A 381 41.20 -26.54 -14.64
C ARG A 381 41.18 -25.02 -14.55
N PRO A 382 41.17 -24.29 -15.68
CA PRO A 382 40.73 -22.90 -15.62
C PRO A 382 39.34 -22.93 -14.96
N PRO A 383 39.07 -22.12 -13.93
CA PRO A 383 37.75 -22.03 -13.34
C PRO A 383 36.83 -21.50 -14.43
N ARG A 384 36.26 -22.39 -15.23
CA ARG A 384 35.13 -22.06 -16.06
C ARG A 384 34.06 -21.63 -15.07
N PRO A 385 33.50 -20.43 -15.18
CA PRO A 385 32.30 -20.11 -14.43
C PRO A 385 31.30 -21.19 -14.83
N ALA A 386 31.05 -22.12 -13.91
CA ALA A 386 30.00 -23.09 -14.10
C ALA A 386 28.74 -22.24 -14.14
N HIS A 387 28.23 -21.96 -15.33
CA HIS A 387 27.01 -21.20 -15.58
C HIS A 387 25.76 -21.99 -15.11
N GLN A 388 25.97 -22.94 -14.19
CA GLN A 388 24.99 -23.83 -13.64
C GLN A 388 24.51 -23.19 -12.34
N GLN A 389 23.23 -22.83 -12.35
CA GLN A 389 22.51 -22.35 -11.18
C GLN A 389 22.66 -23.35 -10.03
N SER A 390 22.70 -22.85 -8.79
CA SER A 390 22.71 -23.73 -7.62
C SER A 390 21.45 -24.61 -7.59
N GLU A 391 21.60 -25.87 -7.23
CA GLU A 391 20.47 -26.80 -7.01
C GLU A 391 19.49 -26.29 -5.94
N TYR A 392 19.98 -25.43 -5.03
CA TYR A 392 19.19 -24.85 -3.94
C TYR A 392 18.46 -23.56 -4.32
N LEU A 393 18.59 -23.06 -5.56
CA LEU A 393 18.01 -21.78 -5.97
C LEU A 393 16.50 -21.68 -5.68
N TRP A 394 15.74 -22.72 -6.01
CA TRP A 394 14.30 -22.75 -5.79
C TRP A 394 13.90 -22.82 -4.32
N VAL A 395 14.69 -23.54 -3.50
CA VAL A 395 14.49 -23.60 -2.05
C VAL A 395 14.71 -22.21 -1.44
N VAL A 396 15.82 -21.56 -1.81
CA VAL A 396 16.14 -20.20 -1.35
C VAL A 396 15.10 -19.19 -1.82
N TRP A 397 14.65 -19.30 -3.07
CA TRP A 397 13.57 -18.46 -3.58
C TRP A 397 12.28 -18.63 -2.77
N GLY A 398 11.88 -19.87 -2.45
CA GLY A 398 10.73 -20.14 -1.60
C GLY A 398 10.88 -19.53 -0.20
N LEU A 399 12.08 -19.58 0.40
CA LEU A 399 12.36 -18.95 1.69
C LEU A 399 12.29 -17.41 1.63
N VAL A 400 12.82 -16.82 0.56
CA VAL A 400 12.75 -15.37 0.32
C VAL A 400 11.31 -14.91 0.15
N VAL A 401 10.50 -15.64 -0.62
CA VAL A 401 9.05 -15.40 -0.77
C VAL A 401 8.36 -15.48 0.58
N LEU A 402 8.60 -16.55 1.35
CA LEU A 402 7.98 -16.74 2.66
C LEU A 402 8.33 -15.58 3.61
N LEU A 403 9.59 -15.18 3.65
CA LEU A 403 10.06 -14.06 4.46
C LEU A 403 9.37 -12.75 4.05
N HIS A 404 9.34 -12.45 2.75
CA HIS A 404 8.74 -11.20 2.26
C HIS A 404 7.21 -11.18 2.47
N VAL A 405 6.54 -12.32 2.28
CA VAL A 405 5.11 -12.46 2.60
C VAL A 405 4.87 -12.24 4.08
N ALA A 406 5.67 -12.85 4.96
CA ALA A 406 5.53 -12.69 6.40
C ALA A 406 5.66 -11.21 6.82
N VAL A 407 6.70 -10.51 6.34
CA VAL A 407 6.88 -9.07 6.59
C VAL A 407 5.70 -8.27 6.06
N SER A 408 5.24 -8.55 4.84
CA SER A 408 4.12 -7.85 4.21
C SER A 408 2.80 -8.03 4.97
N LEU A 409 2.56 -9.22 5.52
CA LEU A 409 1.37 -9.52 6.32
C LEU A 409 1.43 -8.90 7.72
N VAL A 410 2.60 -8.82 8.34
CA VAL A 410 2.78 -8.11 9.63
C VAL A 410 2.36 -6.64 9.52
N TRP A 411 2.65 -5.98 8.40
CA TRP A 411 2.20 -4.62 8.14
C TRP A 411 0.68 -4.46 8.05
N LYS A 412 -0.07 -5.53 7.73
CA LYS A 412 -1.55 -5.51 7.73
C LYS A 412 -2.16 -5.57 9.12
N VAL A 413 -1.37 -5.94 10.14
CA VAL A 413 -1.81 -6.04 11.53
C VAL A 413 -1.03 -5.08 12.44
N VAL A 414 -0.39 -4.07 11.87
CA VAL A 414 0.48 -3.12 12.62
C VAL A 414 -0.26 -2.42 13.75
N GLY A 415 -1.53 -2.05 13.57
CA GLY A 415 -2.33 -1.43 14.64
C GLY A 415 -2.55 -2.33 15.86
N ARG A 416 -2.46 -3.65 15.71
CA ARG A 416 -2.57 -4.61 16.84
C ARG A 416 -1.22 -4.93 17.49
N VAL A 417 -0.16 -4.99 16.68
CA VAL A 417 1.19 -5.33 17.14
C VAL A 417 1.90 -4.13 17.76
N GLY A 418 1.54 -2.93 17.31
CA GLY A 418 2.22 -1.69 17.66
C GLY A 418 3.24 -1.29 16.61
N ILE A 419 3.19 -0.03 16.20
CA ILE A 419 3.99 0.50 15.10
C ILE A 419 5.49 0.44 15.36
N GLY A 420 5.92 0.66 16.62
CA GLY A 420 7.32 0.55 17.01
C GLY A 420 7.86 -0.87 16.86
N ALA A 421 7.12 -1.89 17.32
CA ALA A 421 7.53 -3.29 17.22
C ALA A 421 7.68 -3.74 15.77
N VAL A 422 6.72 -3.36 14.90
CA VAL A 422 6.79 -3.67 13.46
C VAL A 422 7.96 -2.95 12.79
N THR A 423 8.20 -1.68 13.12
CA THR A 423 9.30 -0.88 12.56
C THR A 423 10.66 -1.47 12.93
N TRP A 424 10.92 -1.72 14.22
CA TRP A 424 12.20 -2.28 14.65
C TRP A 424 12.39 -3.73 14.21
N GLY A 425 11.32 -4.53 14.21
CA GLY A 425 11.35 -5.90 13.69
C GLY A 425 11.67 -5.94 12.19
N GLY A 426 11.06 -5.03 11.42
CA GLY A 426 11.35 -4.85 9.99
C GLY A 426 12.81 -4.51 9.74
N LEU A 427 13.39 -3.59 10.51
CA LEU A 427 14.80 -3.22 10.45
C LEU A 427 15.74 -4.38 10.74
N ILE A 428 15.44 -5.20 11.76
CA ILE A 428 16.26 -6.37 12.08
C ILE A 428 16.22 -7.38 10.93
N VAL A 429 15.05 -7.63 10.36
CA VAL A 429 14.89 -8.54 9.21
C VAL A 429 15.61 -8.00 7.97
N SER A 430 15.53 -6.69 7.70
CA SER A 430 16.17 -6.06 6.55
C SER A 430 17.71 -6.12 6.66
N LEU A 431 18.27 -5.78 7.82
CA LEU A 431 19.69 -5.92 8.12
C LEU A 431 20.15 -7.37 8.02
N GLY A 432 19.43 -8.30 8.65
CA GLY A 432 19.72 -9.73 8.58
C GLY A 432 19.75 -10.24 7.14
N SER A 433 18.85 -9.76 6.29
CA SER A 433 18.81 -10.10 4.86
C SER A 433 20.02 -9.54 4.10
N VAL A 434 20.46 -8.31 4.39
CA VAL A 434 21.68 -7.73 3.80
C VAL A 434 22.91 -8.52 4.21
N PHE A 435 23.06 -8.83 5.50
CA PHE A 435 24.19 -9.62 6.00
C PHE A 435 24.18 -11.04 5.43
N ALA A 436 23.03 -11.69 5.34
CA ALA A 436 22.91 -13.01 4.71
C ALA A 436 23.28 -12.95 3.23
N GLY A 437 22.83 -11.92 2.51
CA GLY A 437 23.20 -11.68 1.11
C GLY A 437 24.70 -11.46 0.95
N LEU A 438 25.29 -10.53 1.71
CA LEU A 438 26.73 -10.27 1.71
C LEU A 438 27.53 -11.52 2.08
N GLY A 439 27.08 -12.30 3.07
CA GLY A 439 27.68 -13.57 3.45
C GLY A 439 27.64 -14.61 2.34
N GLY A 440 26.54 -14.70 1.58
CA GLY A 440 26.43 -15.56 0.40
C GLY A 440 27.46 -15.22 -0.68
N TRP A 441 27.79 -13.94 -0.84
CA TRP A 441 28.86 -13.48 -1.73
C TRP A 441 30.26 -13.57 -1.11
N GLY A 442 30.37 -13.89 0.18
CA GLY A 442 31.63 -13.84 0.92
C GLY A 442 32.10 -12.42 1.24
N GLY A 443 31.25 -11.39 1.14
CA GLY A 443 31.60 -9.99 1.44
C GLY A 443 31.81 -9.68 2.92
N LEU A 444 31.54 -10.63 3.82
CA LEU A 444 31.81 -10.57 5.26
C LEU A 444 33.09 -11.36 5.54
N VAL A 445 34.21 -10.66 5.73
CA VAL A 445 35.53 -11.23 6.08
C VAL A 445 36.11 -10.51 7.28
#